data_AF-A0A8H6F3P8-F1
#
_entry.id   AF-A0A8H6F3P8-F1
#
_cell.length_a   1.000
_cell.length_b   1.000
_cell.length_c   1.000
_cell.angle_alpha   90.00
_cell.angle_beta   90.00
_cell.angle_gamma   90.00
#
_symmetry.space_group_name_H-M   'P 1'
#
loop_
_entity.id
_entity.type
_entity.pdbx_description
1 polymer ?
#
loop_
_entity_poly.entity_id
_entity_poly.type
_entity_poly.pdbx_seq_one_letter_code
_entity_poly.pdbx_strand_id
1 'polypeptide(L)'
;MTDIEVKSRSRSIKSFSSNELTPDSSVQELINELSSDNHISEHRLRLTKLENGKQVALIPHKTFAENGIPKTASKIELFVKDLGPQISWRTVFLVEYFGPFIFHPLFYYVQSLYGSGSFEHTQTQKFAFAIVLLHFLKRELETIFVHKFSNATMPAFNIFKNSGHYWILSGFNLAYFIYGPSDKSGVLKYFFHVNELPSSVVYGLFGLWVFAELSNLTTHLILSNLRKGDSKVYVIP
;
A
#
# COMPACT_ATOMS: atom_id res chain seq x y z
N MET A 1 -1.03 -19.40 37.64
CA MET A 1 -1.86 -18.39 36.95
C MET A 1 -1.03 -17.12 36.86
N THR A 2 -0.98 -16.52 35.68
CA THR A 2 -0.21 -15.30 35.44
C THR A 2 -1.18 -14.13 35.39
N ASP A 3 -0.96 -13.11 36.21
CA ASP A 3 -1.78 -11.89 36.24
C ASP A 3 -1.30 -10.96 35.12
N ILE A 4 -2.12 -10.75 34.08
CA ILE A 4 -1.81 -9.83 32.98
C ILE A 4 -2.58 -8.53 33.20
N GLU A 5 -1.85 -7.47 33.51
CA GLU A 5 -2.36 -6.12 33.70
C GLU A 5 -2.06 -5.28 32.45
N VAL A 6 -3.11 -4.80 31.78
CA VAL A 6 -3.01 -3.94 30.59
C VAL A 6 -3.39 -2.51 30.95
N LYS A 7 -2.39 -1.62 30.96
CA LYS A 7 -2.56 -0.19 31.21
C LYS A 7 -2.85 0.56 29.91
N SER A 8 -3.92 1.36 29.92
CA SER A 8 -4.24 2.20 28.78
C SER A 8 -3.31 3.40 28.65
N ARG A 9 -2.83 3.67 27.43
CA ARG A 9 -2.11 4.89 27.05
C ARG A 9 -2.96 5.86 26.24
N SER A 10 -4.21 5.51 25.96
CA SER A 10 -5.15 6.31 25.18
C SER A 10 -6.39 6.61 26.01
N ARG A 11 -6.87 7.86 26.00
CA ARG A 11 -8.10 8.24 26.71
C ARG A 11 -9.34 7.44 26.26
N SER A 12 -9.28 6.86 25.05
CA SER A 12 -10.36 6.07 24.45
C SER A 12 -10.43 4.62 24.91
N ILE A 13 -9.43 4.10 25.63
CA ILE A 13 -9.37 2.68 26.01
C ILE A 13 -9.41 2.56 27.53
N LYS A 14 -10.26 1.67 28.06
CA LYS A 14 -10.27 1.29 29.47
C LYS A 14 -9.15 0.28 29.75
N SER A 15 -8.50 0.40 30.90
CA SER A 15 -7.54 -0.60 31.36
C SER A 15 -8.23 -1.95 31.55
N PHE A 16 -7.50 -3.04 31.31
CA PHE A 16 -8.02 -4.41 31.33
C PHE A 16 -7.08 -5.30 32.15
N SER A 17 -7.64 -6.30 32.82
CA SER A 17 -6.89 -7.30 33.58
C SER A 17 -7.48 -8.68 33.30
N SER A 18 -6.66 -9.63 32.88
CA SER A 18 -7.06 -11.01 32.66
C SER A 18 -6.15 -11.96 33.42
N ASN A 19 -6.77 -12.97 34.03
CA ASN A 19 -6.10 -14.08 34.73
C ASN A 19 -6.16 -15.40 33.95
N GLU A 20 -6.83 -15.39 32.78
CA GLU A 20 -7.11 -16.59 31.99
C GLU A 20 -5.99 -16.90 30.99
N LEU A 21 -5.24 -15.87 30.58
CA LEU A 21 -4.17 -15.99 29.60
C LEU A 21 -2.84 -16.42 30.25
N THR A 22 -2.07 -17.21 29.51
CA THR A 22 -0.76 -17.71 29.95
C THR A 22 0.36 -17.18 29.05
N PRO A 23 1.64 -17.26 29.45
CA PRO A 23 2.75 -16.86 28.59
C PRO A 23 2.83 -17.61 27.24
N ASP A 24 2.19 -18.77 27.13
CA ASP A 24 2.10 -19.57 25.90
C ASP A 24 0.89 -19.17 25.02
N SER A 25 -0.04 -18.35 25.54
CA SER A 25 -1.18 -17.82 24.78
C SER A 25 -0.72 -16.80 23.73
N SER A 26 -1.48 -16.66 22.65
CA SER A 26 -1.19 -15.70 21.58
C SER A 26 -1.46 -14.27 22.04
N VAL A 27 -0.62 -13.31 21.61
CA VAL A 27 -0.89 -11.87 21.83
C VAL A 27 -2.20 -11.44 21.15
N GLN A 28 -2.59 -12.11 20.05
CA GLN A 28 -3.84 -11.83 19.34
C GLN A 28 -5.08 -12.11 20.19
N GLU A 29 -5.05 -13.11 21.07
CA GLU A 29 -6.18 -13.44 21.96
C GLU A 29 -6.51 -12.24 22.87
N LEU A 30 -5.48 -11.65 23.49
CA LEU A 30 -5.65 -10.45 24.32
C LEU A 30 -6.13 -9.24 23.51
N ILE A 31 -5.68 -9.09 22.25
CA ILE A 31 -6.17 -8.02 21.37
C ILE A 31 -7.66 -8.21 21.08
N ASN A 32 -8.11 -9.45 20.88
CA ASN A 32 -9.51 -9.75 20.61
C ASN A 32 -10.40 -9.46 21.83
N GLU A 33 -9.96 -9.84 23.03
CA GLU A 33 -10.65 -9.50 24.28
C GLU A 33 -10.77 -7.98 24.46
N LEU A 34 -9.65 -7.26 24.32
CA LEU A 34 -9.62 -5.79 24.41
C LEU A 34 -10.50 -5.11 23.35
N SER A 35 -10.50 -5.65 22.13
CA SER A 35 -11.31 -5.19 21.01
C SER A 35 -12.81 -5.33 21.32
N SER A 36 -13.20 -6.48 21.87
CA SER A 36 -14.58 -6.77 22.26
C SER A 36 -15.06 -5.84 23.38
N ASP A 37 -14.28 -5.73 24.45
CA ASP A 37 -14.64 -4.96 25.65
C ASP A 37 -14.71 -3.45 25.42
N ASN A 38 -13.86 -2.93 24.52
CA ASN A 38 -13.82 -1.51 24.21
C ASN A 38 -14.63 -1.14 22.95
N HIS A 39 -15.20 -2.12 22.24
CA HIS A 39 -15.88 -1.94 20.95
C HIS A 39 -15.02 -1.18 19.92
N ILE A 40 -13.72 -1.49 19.87
CA ILE A 40 -12.74 -0.87 18.96
C ILE A 40 -12.11 -1.98 18.13
N SER A 41 -12.01 -1.78 16.81
CA SER A 41 -11.35 -2.74 15.91
C SER A 41 -9.94 -3.12 16.39
N GLU A 42 -9.65 -4.42 16.39
CA GLU A 42 -8.33 -5.00 16.68
C GLU A 42 -7.17 -4.31 15.96
N HIS A 43 -7.36 -3.89 14.72
CA HIS A 43 -6.30 -3.25 13.92
C HIS A 43 -5.88 -1.88 14.46
N ARG A 44 -6.74 -1.23 15.25
CA ARG A 44 -6.43 0.04 15.91
C ARG A 44 -5.64 -0.17 17.19
N LEU A 45 -5.61 -1.37 17.75
CA LEU A 45 -4.98 -1.64 19.03
C LEU A 45 -3.52 -2.04 18.81
N ARG A 46 -2.62 -1.36 19.54
CA ARG A 46 -1.22 -1.75 19.62
C ARG A 46 -0.85 -2.04 21.06
N LEU A 47 -0.44 -3.28 21.30
CA LEU A 47 0.14 -3.68 22.58
C LEU A 47 1.66 -3.45 22.59
N THR A 48 2.15 -2.89 23.69
CA THR A 48 3.57 -2.65 23.92
C THR A 48 3.97 -3.12 25.32
N LYS A 49 5.18 -3.65 25.44
CA LYS A 49 5.85 -3.84 26.74
C LYS A 49 6.83 -2.71 26.99
N LEU A 50 7.09 -2.40 28.26
CA LEU A 50 8.14 -1.47 28.63
C LEU A 50 9.46 -2.23 28.80
N GLU A 51 10.46 -1.88 28.00
CA GLU A 51 11.80 -2.47 28.05
C GLU A 51 12.82 -1.34 28.04
N ASN A 52 13.63 -1.23 29.11
CA ASN A 52 14.61 -0.15 29.29
C ASN A 52 14.02 1.26 29.09
N GLY A 53 12.80 1.49 29.60
CA GLY A 53 12.08 2.76 29.46
C GLY A 53 11.51 3.04 28.07
N LYS A 54 11.72 2.15 27.08
CA LYS A 54 11.17 2.25 25.73
C LYS A 54 10.00 1.31 25.56
N GLN A 55 9.01 1.75 24.77
CA GLN A 55 7.81 0.97 24.48
C GLN A 55 8.07 0.11 23.25
N VAL A 56 8.18 -1.21 23.46
CA VAL A 56 8.45 -2.20 22.41
C VAL A 56 7.14 -2.86 22.01
N ALA A 57 6.80 -2.82 20.72
CA ALA A 57 5.56 -3.38 20.20
C ALA A 57 5.60 -4.92 20.21
N LEU A 58 4.51 -5.52 20.69
CA LEU A 58 4.32 -6.95 20.62
C LEU A 58 3.84 -7.35 19.21
N ILE A 59 4.25 -8.53 18.79
CA ILE A 59 3.87 -9.15 17.53
C ILE A 59 2.62 -10.01 17.78
N PRO A 60 1.45 -9.66 17.20
CA PRO A 60 0.17 -10.29 17.55
C PRO A 60 0.10 -11.80 17.31
N HIS A 61 0.73 -12.29 16.24
CA HIS A 61 0.68 -13.71 15.86
C HIS A 61 1.66 -14.59 16.63
N LYS A 62 2.47 -14.01 17.51
CA LYS A 62 3.42 -14.72 18.37
C LYS A 62 2.86 -14.84 19.77
N THR A 63 3.34 -15.81 20.53
CA THR A 63 2.99 -15.95 21.94
C THR A 63 3.63 -14.84 22.78
N PHE A 64 3.16 -14.63 24.01
CA PHE A 64 3.83 -13.69 24.93
C PHE A 64 5.29 -14.10 25.17
N ALA A 65 5.57 -15.40 25.30
CA ALA A 65 6.91 -15.93 25.45
C ALA A 65 7.84 -15.60 24.27
N GLU A 66 7.36 -15.78 23.03
CA GLU A 66 8.11 -15.42 21.82
C GLU A 66 8.32 -13.92 21.65
N ASN A 67 7.49 -13.10 22.30
CA ASN A 67 7.70 -11.66 22.43
C ASN A 67 8.66 -11.27 23.57
N GLY A 68 9.34 -12.25 24.16
CA GLY A 68 10.35 -12.06 25.19
C GLY A 68 9.79 -11.80 26.59
N ILE A 69 8.58 -12.31 26.88
CA ILE A 69 8.03 -12.33 28.24
C ILE A 69 8.41 -13.67 28.89
N PRO A 70 9.07 -13.69 30.06
CA PRO A 70 9.48 -14.94 30.69
C PRO A 70 8.28 -15.84 31.01
N LYS A 71 8.39 -17.16 30.73
CA LYS A 71 7.35 -18.14 31.07
C LYS A 71 7.08 -18.26 32.58
N THR A 72 8.06 -17.88 33.40
CA THR A 72 7.97 -17.88 34.86
C THR A 72 7.37 -16.59 35.41
N ALA A 73 6.98 -15.63 34.56
CA ALA A 73 6.38 -14.38 35.02
C ALA A 73 5.04 -14.65 35.72
N SER A 74 4.96 -14.26 36.99
CA SER A 74 3.72 -14.28 37.78
C SER A 74 2.85 -13.06 37.51
N LYS A 75 3.47 -11.93 37.14
CA LYS A 75 2.80 -10.68 36.76
C LYS A 75 3.38 -10.13 35.46
N ILE A 76 2.52 -9.78 34.51
CA ILE A 76 2.89 -9.19 33.22
C ILE A 76 2.21 -7.83 33.11
N GLU A 77 2.99 -6.77 32.99
CA GLU A 77 2.47 -5.41 32.76
C GLU A 77 2.63 -5.02 31.29
N LEU A 78 1.51 -4.80 30.60
CA LEU A 78 1.45 -4.38 29.21
C LEU A 78 0.78 -3.01 29.08
N PHE A 79 1.00 -2.39 27.94
CA PHE A 79 0.39 -1.12 27.59
C PHE A 79 -0.38 -1.23 26.29
N VAL A 80 -1.58 -0.67 26.24
CA VAL A 80 -2.39 -0.62 25.01
C VAL A 80 -2.52 0.82 24.52
N LYS A 81 -2.37 0.99 23.20
CA LYS A 81 -2.55 2.28 22.52
C LYS A 81 -3.52 2.14 21.35
N ASP A 82 -4.47 3.06 21.28
CA ASP A 82 -5.30 3.29 20.10
C ASP A 82 -4.50 4.07 19.03
N LEU A 83 -4.32 3.48 17.85
CA LEU A 83 -3.64 4.07 16.71
C LEU A 83 -4.54 5.02 15.89
N GLY A 84 -5.83 5.10 16.21
CA GLY A 84 -6.83 5.81 15.41
C GLY A 84 -7.27 5.00 14.17
N PRO A 85 -8.12 5.57 13.30
CA PRO A 85 -8.65 4.88 12.13
C PRO A 85 -7.55 4.26 11.26
N GLN A 86 -7.71 2.98 10.94
CA GLN A 86 -6.78 2.21 10.13
C GLN A 86 -7.43 1.77 8.81
N ILE A 87 -6.63 1.60 7.77
CA ILE A 87 -7.04 1.08 6.47
C ILE A 87 -6.08 -0.01 6.02
N SER A 88 -6.58 -1.03 5.31
CA SER A 88 -5.73 -2.14 4.86
C SER A 88 -4.73 -1.68 3.81
N TRP A 89 -3.51 -2.21 3.84
CA TRP A 89 -2.50 -1.90 2.83
C TRP A 89 -2.96 -2.25 1.42
N ARG A 90 -3.67 -3.37 1.27
CA ARG A 90 -4.26 -3.75 -0.03
C ARG A 90 -5.15 -2.64 -0.56
N THR A 91 -6.10 -2.16 0.24
CA THR A 91 -7.01 -1.07 -0.17
C THR A 91 -6.24 0.20 -0.54
N VAL A 92 -5.18 0.53 0.19
CA VAL A 92 -4.35 1.70 -0.09
C VAL A 92 -3.72 1.60 -1.47
N PHE A 93 -3.11 0.46 -1.81
CA PHE A 93 -2.50 0.26 -3.12
C PHE A 93 -3.52 0.28 -4.25
N LEU A 94 -4.70 -0.32 -4.05
CA LEU A 94 -5.78 -0.24 -5.05
C LEU A 94 -6.21 1.21 -5.30
N VAL A 95 -6.40 2.01 -4.24
CA VAL A 95 -6.81 3.42 -4.40
C VAL A 95 -5.69 4.25 -5.03
N GLU A 96 -4.44 4.00 -4.63
CA GLU A 96 -3.25 4.68 -5.15
C GLU A 96 -3.10 4.47 -6.67
N TYR A 97 -3.26 3.23 -7.14
CA TYR A 97 -3.12 2.85 -8.55
C TYR A 97 -4.36 3.10 -9.40
N PHE A 98 -5.51 3.39 -8.78
CA PHE A 98 -6.73 3.72 -9.50
C PHE A 98 -6.69 5.08 -10.21
N GLY A 99 -5.92 6.04 -9.71
CA GLY A 99 -5.86 7.40 -10.26
C GLY A 99 -5.58 7.45 -11.77
N PRO A 100 -4.54 6.77 -12.27
CA PRO A 100 -4.26 6.66 -13.69
C PRO A 100 -5.44 6.18 -14.57
N PHE A 101 -6.29 5.28 -14.07
CA PHE A 101 -7.49 4.84 -14.79
C PHE A 101 -8.57 5.91 -14.91
N ILE A 102 -8.51 6.97 -14.12
CA ILE A 102 -9.39 8.13 -14.23
C ILE A 102 -8.75 9.15 -15.15
N PHE A 103 -7.53 9.59 -14.84
CA PHE A 103 -6.91 10.73 -15.52
C PHE A 103 -6.47 10.42 -16.95
N HIS A 104 -5.94 9.23 -17.24
CA HIS A 104 -5.51 8.91 -18.60
C HIS A 104 -6.69 8.88 -19.57
N PRO A 105 -7.79 8.15 -19.30
CA PRO A 105 -8.96 8.20 -20.18
C PRO A 105 -9.60 9.59 -20.24
N LEU A 106 -9.63 10.33 -19.14
CA LEU A 106 -10.15 11.70 -19.13
C LEU A 106 -9.40 12.60 -20.12
N PHE A 107 -8.08 12.68 -20.04
CA PHE A 107 -7.30 13.55 -20.94
C PHE A 107 -7.17 13.00 -22.36
N TYR A 108 -7.18 11.67 -22.52
CA TYR A 108 -7.11 11.05 -23.84
C TYR A 108 -8.41 11.25 -24.62
N TYR A 109 -9.58 11.04 -24.01
CA TYR A 109 -10.86 11.12 -24.73
C TYR A 109 -11.53 12.49 -24.67
N VAL A 110 -11.35 13.25 -23.59
CA VAL A 110 -11.99 14.57 -23.41
C VAL A 110 -11.06 15.69 -23.88
N GLN A 111 -10.82 15.69 -25.19
CA GLN A 111 -9.90 16.62 -25.86
C GLN A 111 -10.29 18.11 -25.71
N SER A 112 -11.57 18.39 -25.41
CA SER A 112 -12.05 19.75 -25.13
C SER A 112 -11.39 20.39 -23.91
N LEU A 113 -10.81 19.60 -23.00
CA LEU A 113 -10.00 20.09 -21.87
C LEU A 113 -8.76 20.88 -22.33
N TYR A 114 -8.30 20.68 -23.56
CA TYR A 114 -7.19 21.42 -24.16
C TYR A 114 -7.63 22.67 -24.93
N GLY A 115 -8.91 23.04 -24.87
CA GLY A 115 -9.49 24.16 -25.63
C GLY A 115 -9.35 23.99 -27.14
N SER A 116 -9.20 22.75 -27.60
CA SER A 116 -8.96 22.39 -29.00
C SER A 116 -10.15 21.56 -29.50
N GLY A 117 -10.38 21.58 -30.83
CA GLY A 117 -11.34 20.67 -31.46
C GLY A 117 -10.86 19.21 -31.39
N SER A 118 -11.62 18.29 -32.00
CA SER A 118 -11.18 16.91 -32.08
C SER A 118 -9.88 16.80 -32.91
N PHE A 119 -8.90 16.08 -32.40
CA PHE A 119 -7.63 15.82 -33.06
C PHE A 119 -7.24 14.34 -32.97
N GLU A 120 -6.44 13.88 -33.92
CA GLU A 120 -5.94 12.51 -33.94
C GLU A 120 -4.70 12.37 -33.06
N HIS A 121 -4.72 11.38 -32.17
CA HIS A 121 -3.55 11.06 -31.37
C HIS A 121 -2.46 10.41 -32.21
N THR A 122 -1.21 10.80 -31.97
CA THR A 122 -0.04 10.22 -32.61
C THR A 122 0.16 8.76 -32.20
N GLN A 123 0.94 8.00 -32.97
CA GLN A 123 1.31 6.63 -32.61
C GLN A 123 1.95 6.58 -31.21
N THR A 124 2.85 7.50 -30.90
CA THR A 124 3.50 7.61 -29.58
C THR A 124 2.48 7.80 -28.45
N GLN A 125 1.48 8.67 -28.63
CA GLN A 125 0.42 8.88 -27.64
C GLN A 125 -0.44 7.63 -27.42
N LYS A 126 -0.81 6.95 -28.51
CA LYS A 126 -1.58 5.69 -28.47
C LYS A 126 -0.82 4.61 -27.69
N PHE A 127 0.48 4.47 -27.95
CA PHE A 127 1.34 3.53 -27.23
C PHE A 127 1.54 3.91 -25.76
N ALA A 128 1.78 5.19 -25.46
CA ALA A 128 1.92 5.66 -24.08
C ALA A 128 0.65 5.40 -23.26
N PHE A 129 -0.53 5.65 -23.83
CA PHE A 129 -1.81 5.30 -23.23
C PHE A 129 -1.94 3.82 -22.92
N ALA A 130 -1.64 2.95 -23.90
CA ALA A 130 -1.69 1.50 -23.70
C ALA A 130 -0.69 1.04 -22.62
N ILE A 131 0.56 1.49 -22.68
CA ILE A 131 1.61 1.15 -21.71
C ILE A 131 1.18 1.52 -20.29
N VAL A 132 0.71 2.75 -20.08
CA VAL A 132 0.37 3.21 -18.73
C VAL A 132 -0.81 2.43 -18.16
N LEU A 133 -1.89 2.24 -18.94
CA LEU A 133 -3.05 1.48 -18.47
C LEU A 133 -2.72 0.01 -18.22
N LEU A 134 -1.92 -0.63 -19.08
CA LEU A 134 -1.51 -2.02 -18.87
C LEU A 134 -0.57 -2.15 -17.66
N HIS A 135 0.34 -1.20 -17.45
CA HIS A 135 1.20 -1.15 -16.26
C HIS A 135 0.36 -1.11 -14.99
N PHE A 136 -0.53 -0.12 -14.87
CA PHE A 136 -1.37 0.00 -13.66
C PHE A 136 -2.35 -1.15 -13.52
N LEU A 137 -2.87 -1.72 -14.61
CA LEU A 137 -3.74 -2.92 -14.55
C LEU A 137 -2.99 -4.11 -13.95
N LYS A 138 -1.77 -4.33 -14.43
CA LYS A 138 -0.89 -5.36 -13.90
C LYS A 138 -0.59 -5.08 -12.41
N ARG A 139 -0.33 -3.83 -12.00
CA ARG A 139 -0.12 -3.47 -10.58
C ARG A 139 -1.33 -3.73 -9.69
N GLU A 140 -2.55 -3.47 -10.18
CA GLU A 140 -3.80 -3.79 -9.48
C GLU A 140 -3.97 -5.30 -9.31
N LEU A 141 -3.79 -6.07 -10.38
CA LEU A 141 -3.86 -7.53 -10.36
C LEU A 141 -2.81 -8.13 -9.42
N GLU A 142 -1.58 -7.62 -9.44
CA GLU A 142 -0.54 -8.03 -8.49
C GLU A 142 -0.93 -7.73 -7.05
N THR A 143 -1.54 -6.57 -6.79
CA THR A 143 -2.00 -6.18 -5.46
C THR A 143 -3.07 -7.11 -4.90
N ILE A 144 -3.95 -7.62 -5.76
CA ILE A 144 -5.02 -8.55 -5.39
C ILE A 144 -4.48 -9.98 -5.23
N PHE A 145 -3.72 -10.46 -6.22
CA PHE A 145 -3.41 -11.90 -6.37
C PHE A 145 -1.99 -12.30 -5.97
N VAL A 146 -1.02 -11.38 -6.01
CA VAL A 146 0.40 -11.70 -5.83
C VAL A 146 0.96 -11.13 -4.52
N HIS A 147 0.68 -9.87 -4.21
CA HIS A 147 1.26 -9.15 -3.07
C HIS A 147 0.78 -9.72 -1.73
N LYS A 148 1.74 -9.97 -0.85
CA LYS A 148 1.53 -10.39 0.55
C LYS A 148 2.02 -9.29 1.47
N PHE A 149 1.12 -8.67 2.21
CA PHE A 149 1.44 -7.55 3.10
C PHE A 149 1.79 -8.05 4.50
N SER A 150 2.98 -7.68 5.01
CA SER A 150 3.44 -8.08 6.34
C SER A 150 2.73 -7.31 7.46
N ASN A 151 2.48 -6.02 7.24
CA ASN A 151 1.58 -5.22 8.05
C ASN A 151 0.17 -5.29 7.46
N ALA A 152 -0.84 -5.48 8.31
CA ALA A 152 -2.23 -5.54 7.85
C ALA A 152 -2.75 -4.16 7.42
N THR A 153 -2.40 -3.11 8.17
CA THR A 153 -2.98 -1.77 8.01
C THR A 153 -1.98 -0.63 8.16
N MET A 154 -2.43 0.57 7.80
CA MET A 154 -1.78 1.86 8.07
C MET A 154 -2.81 2.90 8.56
N PRO A 155 -2.37 4.04 9.14
CA PRO A 155 -3.25 5.14 9.50
C PRO A 155 -4.03 5.67 8.29
N ALA A 156 -5.36 5.75 8.40
CA ALA A 156 -6.26 6.04 7.27
C ALA A 156 -5.91 7.35 6.55
N PHE A 157 -5.58 8.41 7.29
CA PHE A 157 -5.25 9.72 6.70
C PHE A 157 -4.01 9.71 5.80
N ASN A 158 -3.13 8.71 5.92
CA ASN A 158 -1.96 8.61 5.05
C ASN A 158 -2.34 8.25 3.61
N ILE A 159 -3.57 7.75 3.36
CA ILE A 159 -4.02 7.41 2.01
C ILE A 159 -4.00 8.63 1.08
N PHE A 160 -4.30 9.82 1.58
CA PHE A 160 -4.27 11.05 0.78
C PHE A 160 -2.85 11.42 0.35
N LYS A 161 -1.86 11.20 1.21
CA LYS A 161 -0.45 11.47 0.89
C LYS A 161 0.06 10.47 -0.14
N ASN A 162 -0.22 9.18 0.07
CA ASN A 162 0.20 8.11 -0.84
C ASN A 162 -0.46 8.26 -2.21
N SER A 163 -1.79 8.44 -2.23
CA SER A 163 -2.55 8.60 -3.47
C SER A 163 -2.20 9.91 -4.18
N GLY A 164 -1.95 10.99 -3.44
CA GLY A 164 -1.59 12.29 -4.03
C GLY A 164 -0.37 12.20 -4.95
N HIS A 165 0.65 11.42 -4.59
CA HIS A 165 1.82 11.21 -5.45
C HIS A 165 1.43 10.62 -6.81
N TYR A 166 0.71 9.50 -6.82
CA TYR A 166 0.35 8.80 -8.06
C TYR A 166 -0.73 9.52 -8.84
N TRP A 167 -1.75 10.06 -8.16
CA TRP A 167 -2.86 10.74 -8.81
C TRP A 167 -2.42 12.05 -9.45
N ILE A 168 -1.53 12.82 -8.80
CA ILE A 168 -1.08 14.10 -9.32
C ILE A 168 0.04 13.91 -10.34
N LEU A 169 1.07 13.12 -10.03
CA LEU A 169 2.24 13.01 -10.92
C LEU A 169 2.01 11.99 -12.04
N SER A 170 1.58 10.78 -11.69
CA SER A 170 1.39 9.72 -12.69
C SER A 170 0.03 9.79 -13.37
N GLY A 171 -1.01 10.28 -12.70
CA GLY A 171 -2.34 10.48 -13.27
C GLY A 171 -2.42 11.80 -14.03
N PHE A 172 -2.59 12.91 -13.31
CA PHE A 172 -2.85 14.21 -13.90
C PHE A 172 -1.68 14.74 -14.75
N ASN A 173 -0.48 14.86 -14.17
CA ASN A 173 0.66 15.52 -14.83
C ASN A 173 1.08 14.76 -16.08
N LEU A 174 1.31 13.44 -15.96
CA LEU A 174 1.68 12.60 -17.09
C LEU A 174 0.61 12.60 -18.19
N ALA A 175 -0.67 12.37 -17.85
CA ALA A 175 -1.74 12.32 -18.84
C ALA A 175 -1.94 13.68 -19.54
N TYR A 176 -1.93 14.78 -18.78
CA TYR A 176 -2.15 16.12 -19.32
C TYR A 176 -1.10 16.48 -20.38
N PHE A 177 0.18 16.23 -20.13
CA PHE A 177 1.24 16.61 -21.07
C PHE A 177 1.40 15.63 -22.23
N ILE A 178 1.21 14.33 -22.02
CA ILE A 178 1.34 13.35 -23.10
C ILE A 178 0.25 13.52 -24.16
N TYR A 179 -1.01 13.70 -23.75
CA TYR A 179 -2.15 13.65 -24.69
C TYR A 179 -2.54 15.00 -25.27
N GLY A 180 -1.82 16.07 -24.92
CA GLY A 180 -2.07 17.37 -25.52
C GLY A 180 -1.84 17.38 -27.04
N PRO A 181 -2.44 18.34 -27.76
CA PRO A 181 -2.21 18.50 -29.20
C PRO A 181 -0.72 18.69 -29.51
N SER A 182 -0.22 18.02 -30.56
CA SER A 182 1.19 18.08 -30.95
C SER A 182 1.57 19.32 -31.78
N ASP A 183 0.58 20.07 -32.26
CA ASP A 183 0.72 21.23 -33.13
C ASP A 183 0.81 22.57 -32.38
N LYS A 184 1.09 22.54 -31.06
CA LYS A 184 1.22 23.76 -30.26
C LYS A 184 2.39 24.63 -30.75
N SER A 185 2.13 25.94 -30.85
CA SER A 185 3.10 26.95 -31.28
C SER A 185 3.71 27.72 -30.09
N GLY A 186 4.78 28.46 -30.35
CA GLY A 186 5.47 29.28 -29.36
C GLY A 186 6.06 28.46 -28.20
N VAL A 187 5.99 28.99 -26.98
CA VAL A 187 6.56 28.36 -25.78
C VAL A 187 5.87 27.04 -25.43
N LEU A 188 4.59 26.88 -25.78
CA LEU A 188 3.82 25.67 -25.49
C LEU A 188 4.34 24.43 -26.23
N LYS A 189 5.06 24.61 -27.36
CA LYS A 189 5.70 23.50 -28.07
C LYS A 189 6.64 22.71 -27.16
N TYR A 190 7.37 23.37 -26.26
CA TYR A 190 8.32 22.69 -25.36
C TYR A 190 7.62 21.88 -24.26
N PHE A 191 6.40 22.25 -23.89
CA PHE A 191 5.63 21.55 -22.86
C PHE A 191 4.79 20.39 -23.41
N PHE A 192 4.33 20.49 -24.66
CA PHE A 192 3.47 19.50 -25.31
C PHE A 192 4.17 18.77 -26.47
N HIS A 193 5.52 18.79 -26.49
CA HIS A 193 6.30 18.11 -27.53
C HIS A 193 6.13 16.59 -27.41
N VAL A 194 5.48 15.99 -28.38
CA VAL A 194 5.43 14.54 -28.55
C VAL A 194 6.41 14.14 -29.65
N ASN A 195 7.33 13.23 -29.34
CA ASN A 195 8.33 12.78 -30.31
C ASN A 195 7.69 12.04 -31.50
N GLU A 196 8.19 12.32 -32.69
CA GLU A 196 7.87 11.64 -33.95
C GLU A 196 8.96 10.59 -34.28
N LEU A 197 9.12 9.61 -33.38
CA LEU A 197 10.07 8.52 -33.63
C LEU A 197 9.56 7.61 -34.76
N PRO A 198 10.45 7.02 -35.58
CA PRO A 198 10.07 6.00 -36.54
C PRO A 198 9.33 4.85 -35.85
N SER A 199 8.31 4.28 -36.51
CA SER A 199 7.49 3.22 -35.92
C SER A 199 8.30 2.02 -35.44
N SER A 200 9.40 1.66 -36.12
CA SER A 200 10.32 0.61 -35.68
C SER A 200 10.90 0.87 -34.29
N VAL A 201 11.26 2.12 -33.98
CA VAL A 201 11.77 2.52 -32.67
C VAL A 201 10.66 2.45 -31.62
N VAL A 202 9.45 2.91 -31.95
CA VAL A 202 8.29 2.83 -31.03
C VAL A 202 7.98 1.38 -30.67
N TYR A 203 7.96 0.48 -31.66
CA TYR A 203 7.77 -0.95 -31.39
C TYR A 203 8.92 -1.56 -30.58
N GLY A 204 10.17 -1.16 -30.85
CA GLY A 204 11.33 -1.57 -30.06
C GLY A 204 11.23 -1.16 -28.60
N LEU A 205 10.83 0.10 -28.33
CA LEU A 205 10.60 0.61 -26.97
C LEU A 205 9.45 -0.10 -26.28
N PHE A 206 8.37 -0.39 -27.00
CA PHE A 206 7.26 -1.18 -26.46
C PHE A 206 7.71 -2.61 -26.11
N GLY A 207 8.50 -3.26 -26.97
CA GLY A 207 9.07 -4.58 -26.68
C GLY A 207 9.99 -4.58 -25.45
N LEU A 208 10.82 -3.55 -25.31
CA LEU A 208 11.65 -3.36 -24.12
C LEU A 208 10.80 -3.17 -22.85
N TRP A 209 9.72 -2.39 -22.95
CA TRP A 209 8.77 -2.22 -21.85
C TRP A 209 8.10 -3.55 -21.47
N VAL A 210 7.65 -4.35 -22.44
CA VAL A 210 7.08 -5.70 -22.17
C VAL A 210 8.10 -6.58 -21.44
N PHE A 211 9.34 -6.59 -21.88
CA PHE A 211 10.41 -7.34 -21.21
C PHE A 211 10.60 -6.88 -19.75
N ALA A 212 10.60 -5.56 -19.52
CA ALA A 212 10.72 -4.99 -18.17
C ALA A 212 9.52 -5.37 -17.27
N GLU A 213 8.29 -5.31 -17.78
CA GLU A 213 7.09 -5.70 -17.03
C GLU A 213 7.09 -7.18 -16.65
N LEU A 214 7.45 -8.06 -17.58
CA LEU A 214 7.54 -9.50 -17.33
C LEU A 214 8.65 -9.82 -16.31
N SER A 215 9.78 -9.13 -16.41
CA SER A 215 10.88 -9.25 -15.44
C SER A 215 10.44 -8.79 -14.05
N ASN A 216 9.72 -7.67 -13.97
CA ASN A 216 9.17 -7.16 -12.72
C ASN A 216 8.14 -8.12 -12.10
N LEU A 217 7.21 -8.66 -12.91
CA LEU A 217 6.24 -9.66 -12.48
C LEU A 217 6.92 -10.92 -11.94
N THR A 218 7.96 -11.40 -12.64
CA THR A 218 8.73 -12.58 -12.22
C THR A 218 9.33 -12.36 -10.82
N THR A 219 9.92 -11.20 -10.57
CA THR A 219 10.43 -10.82 -9.26
C THR A 219 9.33 -10.81 -8.20
N HIS A 220 8.16 -10.23 -8.48
CA HIS A 220 7.04 -10.23 -7.53
C HIS A 220 6.52 -11.64 -7.21
N LEU A 221 6.48 -12.53 -8.20
CA LEU A 221 6.12 -13.93 -8.00
C LEU A 221 7.15 -14.65 -7.13
N ILE A 222 8.46 -14.45 -7.37
CA ILE A 222 9.53 -14.99 -6.53
C ILE A 222 9.36 -14.52 -5.09
N LEU A 223 9.27 -13.21 -4.87
CA LEU A 223 9.10 -12.63 -3.53
C LEU A 223 7.81 -13.09 -2.84
N SER A 224 6.73 -13.28 -3.57
CA SER A 224 5.48 -13.84 -3.03
C SER A 224 5.62 -15.32 -2.65
N ASN A 225 6.35 -16.10 -3.46
CA ASN A 225 6.59 -17.53 -3.22
C ASN A 225 7.44 -17.77 -1.96
N LEU A 226 8.42 -16.91 -1.68
CA LEU A 226 9.22 -16.95 -0.46
C LEU A 226 8.37 -16.85 0.82
N ARG A 227 7.15 -16.32 0.71
CA ARG A 227 6.18 -16.14 1.80
C ARG A 227 5.03 -17.15 1.76
N LYS A 228 5.19 -18.32 1.12
CA LYS A 228 4.11 -19.34 1.01
C LYS A 228 3.81 -20.06 2.33
N GLY A 229 4.80 -20.26 3.20
CA GLY A 229 4.61 -20.89 4.52
C GLY A 229 4.25 -19.88 5.62
N ASP A 230 4.85 -18.70 5.58
CA ASP A 230 4.59 -17.61 6.51
C ASP A 230 4.54 -16.28 5.75
N SER A 231 3.40 -15.59 5.84
CA SER A 231 3.15 -14.33 5.12
C SER A 231 3.99 -13.15 5.63
N LYS A 232 4.64 -13.28 6.80
CA LYS A 232 5.36 -12.21 7.49
C LYS A 232 6.86 -12.46 7.63
N VAL A 233 7.36 -13.60 7.17
CA VAL A 233 8.79 -13.93 7.18
C VAL A 233 9.57 -13.15 6.11
N TYR A 234 10.82 -12.84 6.44
CA TYR A 234 11.82 -12.29 5.54
C TYR A 234 12.92 -13.33 5.31
N VAL A 235 13.16 -13.68 4.05
CA VAL A 235 14.24 -14.57 3.61
C VAL A 235 15.01 -13.92 2.46
N ILE A 236 16.23 -14.37 2.22
CA ILE A 236 17.06 -13.91 1.10
C ILE A 236 16.45 -14.49 -0.20
N PRO A 237 16.15 -13.64 -1.20
CA PRO A 237 15.63 -14.08 -2.50
C PRO A 237 16.66 -14.77 -3.38
#